data_AF-A0A7Y1TR63-F1
#
_entry.id   AF-A0A7Y1TR63-F1
#
_cell.length_a   1.000
_cell.length_b   1.000
_cell.length_c   1.000
_cell.angle_alpha   90.00
_cell.angle_beta   90.00
_cell.angle_gamma   90.00
#
_symmetry.space_group_name_H-M   'P 1'
#
loop_
_entity.id
_entity.type
_entity.pdbx_description
1 polymer ?
#
loop_
_entity_poly.entity_id
_entity_poly.type
_entity_poly.pdbx_seq_one_letter_code
_entity_poly.pdbx_strand_id
1 'polypeptide(L)'
;PVTVQQLEEMHELAGTYESLFSKRAKKYKEMDLKNESLNELDFKQLILDEYTFLKRPVAIIDSEIFIGNSKKVTEALKEVLS
;
A
#
# COMPACT_ATOMS: atom_id res chain seq x y z
N PRO A 1 9.07 -8.49 6.32
CA PRO A 1 8.76 -8.41 4.86
C PRO A 1 7.31 -8.85 4.65
N VAL A 2 6.58 -8.23 3.72
CA VAL A 2 5.21 -8.67 3.38
C VAL A 2 5.30 -9.92 2.49
N THR A 3 4.47 -10.94 2.73
CA THR A 3 4.42 -12.11 1.84
C THR A 3 3.54 -11.83 0.63
N VAL A 4 3.67 -12.63 -0.43
CA VAL A 4 2.79 -12.55 -1.60
C VAL A 4 1.33 -12.71 -1.21
N GLN A 5 1.02 -13.69 -0.36
CA GLN A 5 -0.33 -13.95 0.13
C GLN A 5 -0.91 -12.75 0.90
N GLN A 6 -0.12 -12.13 1.78
CA GLN A 6 -0.55 -10.94 2.52
C GLN A 6 -0.80 -9.75 1.58
N LEU A 7 0.04 -9.59 0.56
CA LEU A 7 -0.12 -8.50 -0.41
C LEU A 7 -1.36 -8.72 -1.30
N GLU A 8 -1.67 -9.97 -1.64
CA GLU A 8 -2.88 -10.35 -2.37
C GLU A 8 -4.15 -10.10 -1.53
N GLU A 9 -4.15 -10.46 -0.25
CA GLU A 9 -5.25 -10.14 0.67
C GLU A 9 -5.48 -8.62 0.77
N MET A 10 -4.41 -7.83 0.91
CA MET A 10 -4.51 -6.37 0.90
C MET A 10 -5.07 -5.83 -0.42
N HIS A 11 -4.69 -6.42 -1.54
CA HIS A 11 -5.16 -6.04 -2.87
C HIS A 11 -6.64 -6.34 -3.07
N GLU A 12 -7.13 -7.49 -2.60
CA GLU A 12 -8.56 -7.84 -2.64
C GLU A 12 -9.43 -6.77 -1.94
N LEU A 13 -8.93 -6.21 -0.84
CA LEU A 13 -9.64 -5.16 -0.08
C LEU A 13 -9.41 -3.75 -0.64
N ALA A 14 -8.22 -3.46 -1.14
CA ALA A 14 -7.84 -2.12 -1.58
C ALA A 14 -8.19 -1.83 -3.05
N GLY A 15 -8.43 -2.88 -3.84
CA GLY A 15 -8.80 -2.82 -5.26
C GLY A 15 -7.62 -2.74 -6.23
N THR A 16 -6.50 -2.11 -5.83
CA THR A 16 -5.26 -2.06 -6.65
C THR A 16 -3.99 -2.04 -5.80
N TYR A 17 -2.88 -2.56 -6.32
CA TYR A 17 -1.54 -2.46 -5.75
C TYR A 17 -1.04 -1.01 -5.78
N GLU A 18 -1.44 -0.19 -6.75
CA GLU A 18 -1.12 1.25 -6.73
C GLU A 18 -1.68 1.93 -5.46
N SER A 19 -2.88 1.54 -5.01
CA SER A 19 -3.46 2.08 -3.79
C SER A 19 -2.62 1.76 -2.54
N LEU A 20 -1.89 0.64 -2.56
CA LEU A 20 -0.95 0.19 -1.53
C LEU A 20 0.45 0.79 -1.71
N PHE A 21 0.76 1.41 -2.85
CA PHE A 21 2.10 1.84 -3.22
C PHE A 21 2.48 3.26 -2.75
N SER A 22 3.67 3.40 -2.15
CA SER A 22 4.22 4.62 -1.60
C SER A 22 5.15 5.31 -2.59
N LYS A 23 4.63 6.31 -3.32
CA LYS A 23 5.42 7.24 -4.15
C LYS A 23 6.35 8.18 -3.33
N ARG A 24 6.29 8.09 -2.00
CA ARG A 24 7.12 8.89 -1.07
C ARG A 24 8.42 8.17 -0.66
N ALA A 25 8.55 6.88 -0.98
CA ALA A 25 9.74 6.12 -0.65
C ALA A 25 11.00 6.75 -1.30
N LYS A 26 12.15 6.72 -0.60
CA LYS A 26 13.41 7.25 -1.14
C LYS A 26 13.80 6.53 -2.44
N LYS A 27 13.60 5.20 -2.47
CA LYS A 27 13.82 4.35 -3.64
C LYS A 27 13.01 4.77 -4.86
N TYR A 28 11.82 5.37 -4.68
CA TYR A 28 11.01 5.87 -5.80
C TYR A 28 11.76 6.92 -6.63
N LYS A 29 12.51 7.79 -5.95
CA LYS A 29 13.33 8.82 -6.59
C LYS A 29 14.65 8.26 -7.10
N GLU A 30 15.29 7.36 -6.34
CA GLU A 30 16.57 6.75 -6.72
C GLU A 30 16.46 5.89 -7.97
N MET A 31 15.31 5.24 -8.17
CA MET A 31 15.00 4.42 -9.34
C MET A 31 14.31 5.21 -10.47
N ASP A 32 14.14 6.52 -10.32
CA ASP A 32 13.46 7.43 -11.26
C ASP A 32 12.06 6.97 -11.71
N LEU A 33 11.34 6.24 -10.86
CA LEU A 33 10.03 5.63 -11.16
C LEU A 33 8.92 6.63 -11.51
N LYS A 34 9.14 7.94 -11.27
CA LYS A 34 8.23 9.00 -11.70
C LYS A 34 8.13 9.15 -13.22
N ASN A 35 9.15 8.70 -13.95
CA ASN A 35 9.25 8.80 -15.40
C ASN A 35 8.89 7.47 -16.09
N GLU A 36 8.61 6.44 -15.31
CA GLU A 36 8.21 5.12 -15.79
C GLU A 36 6.68 5.02 -15.90
N SER A 37 6.21 4.26 -16.88
CA SER A 37 4.79 3.92 -17.02
C SER A 37 4.51 2.59 -16.31
N LEU A 38 4.27 2.67 -15.00
CA LEU A 38 4.01 1.49 -14.17
C LEU A 38 2.59 0.98 -14.36
N ASN A 39 2.45 -0.33 -14.59
CA ASN A 39 1.18 -1.04 -14.57
C ASN A 39 0.94 -1.71 -13.20
N GLU A 40 -0.22 -2.35 -13.08
CA GLU A 40 -0.67 -2.99 -11.84
C GLU A 40 0.28 -4.08 -11.32
N LEU A 41 0.87 -4.89 -12.21
CA LEU A 41 1.83 -5.93 -11.83
C LEU A 41 3.20 -5.35 -11.46
N ASP A 42 3.58 -4.22 -12.05
CA ASP A 42 4.82 -3.53 -11.68
C ASP A 42 4.75 -3.04 -10.23
N PHE A 43 3.60 -2.48 -9.82
CA PHE A 43 3.39 -2.09 -8.41
C PHE A 43 3.47 -3.29 -7.46
N LYS A 44 2.87 -4.43 -7.81
CA LYS A 44 2.99 -5.67 -7.03
C LYS A 44 4.46 -6.06 -6.84
N GLN A 45 5.21 -6.14 -7.94
CA GLN A 45 6.60 -6.57 -7.93
C GLN A 45 7.47 -5.60 -7.13
N LEU A 46 7.32 -4.30 -7.33
CA LEU A 46 8.06 -3.29 -6.58
C LEU A 46 7.81 -3.38 -5.08
N ILE A 47 6.57 -3.61 -4.64
CA ILE A 47 6.24 -3.78 -3.20
C ILE A 47 6.91 -5.02 -2.61
N LEU A 48 6.96 -6.12 -3.37
CA LEU A 48 7.58 -7.37 -2.93
C LEU A 48 9.10 -7.27 -2.87
N ASP A 49 9.72 -6.61 -3.85
CA ASP A 49 11.16 -6.43 -3.94
C ASP A 49 11.66 -5.43 -2.89
N GLU A 50 10.89 -4.38 -2.64
CA GLU A 50 11.23 -3.33 -1.70
C GLU A 50 10.03 -2.94 -0.85
N TYR A 51 10.03 -3.40 0.39
CA TYR A 51 8.92 -3.18 1.32
C TYR A 51 8.64 -1.70 1.60
N THR A 52 9.62 -0.79 1.43
CA THR A 52 9.40 0.65 1.66
C THR A 52 8.42 1.26 0.68
N PHE A 53 8.16 0.57 -0.44
CA PHE A 53 7.07 0.92 -1.35
C PHE A 53 5.69 0.54 -0.82
N LEU A 54 5.54 -0.27 0.22
CA LEU A 54 4.24 -0.47 0.85
C LEU A 54 3.89 0.76 1.71
N LYS A 55 2.73 1.39 1.49
CA LYS A 55 2.20 2.46 2.35
C LYS A 55 2.04 1.93 3.79
N ARG A 56 2.30 2.79 4.78
CA ARG A 56 2.23 2.42 6.21
C ARG A 56 1.63 3.55 7.04
N PRO A 57 0.88 3.25 8.12
CA PRO A 57 0.44 1.91 8.55
C PRO A 57 -0.58 1.28 7.59
N VAL A 58 -0.76 -0.04 7.65
CA VAL A 58 -1.90 -0.75 7.03
C VAL A 58 -2.60 -1.50 8.15
N ALA A 59 -3.91 -1.35 8.27
CA ALA A 59 -4.75 -2.10 9.19
C ALA A 59 -5.90 -2.74 8.42
N ILE A 60 -6.26 -3.97 8.78
CA ILE A 60 -7.42 -4.69 8.25
C ILE A 60 -8.31 -5.05 9.43
N ILE A 61 -9.58 -4.61 9.42
CA ILE A 61 -10.57 -4.86 10.48
C ILE A 61 -11.91 -5.15 9.82
N ASP A 62 -12.56 -6.25 10.19
CA ASP A 62 -13.89 -6.63 9.67
C ASP A 62 -14.01 -6.62 8.13
N SER A 63 -12.93 -7.02 7.44
CA SER A 63 -12.81 -6.98 5.97
C SER A 63 -12.75 -5.56 5.36
N GLU A 64 -12.48 -4.54 6.16
CA GLU A 64 -12.12 -3.20 5.70
C GLU A 64 -10.62 -2.95 5.83
N ILE A 65 -10.03 -2.27 4.84
CA ILE A 65 -8.61 -1.93 4.84
C ILE A 65 -8.38 -0.42 5.01
N PHE A 66 -7.46 -0.07 5.91
CA PHE A 66 -7.07 1.29 6.23
C PHE A 66 -5.60 1.47 5.86
N ILE A 67 -5.33 2.32 4.87
CA ILE A 67 -4.00 2.48 4.28
C ILE A 67 -3.46 3.88 4.55
N GLY A 68 -2.38 3.95 5.31
CA GLY A 68 -1.68 5.18 5.69
C GLY A 68 -2.26 5.86 6.93
N ASN A 69 -1.75 7.06 7.22
CA ASN A 69 -2.08 7.85 8.40
C ASN A 69 -2.71 9.21 8.05
N SER A 70 -3.38 9.32 6.90
CA SER A 70 -4.11 10.54 6.58
C SER A 70 -5.22 10.77 7.61
N LYS A 71 -5.56 12.03 7.88
CA LYS A 71 -6.60 12.40 8.87
C LYS A 71 -7.89 11.60 8.65
N LYS A 72 -8.36 11.54 7.39
CA LYS A 72 -9.54 10.77 6.99
C LYS A 72 -9.43 9.29 7.37
N VAL A 73 -8.30 8.64 7.08
CA VAL A 73 -8.08 7.22 7.37
C VAL A 73 -8.02 6.98 8.88
N THR A 74 -7.35 7.85 9.63
CA THR A 74 -7.25 7.71 11.08
C THR A 74 -8.57 7.97 11.81
N GLU A 75 -9.44 8.83 11.27
CA GLU A 75 -10.77 9.06 11.81
C GLU A 75 -11.67 7.85 11.55
N ALA A 76 -11.73 7.35 10.32
CA ALA A 76 -12.48 6.14 9.98
C ALA A 76 -12.02 4.91 10.79
N LEU A 77 -10.70 4.73 10.96
CA LEU A 77 -10.16 3.63 11.76
C LEU A 77 -10.59 3.72 13.24
N LYS A 78 -10.74 4.93 13.80
CA LYS A 78 -11.21 5.10 15.18
C LYS A 78 -12.68 4.76 15.33
N GLU A 79 -13.50 5.07 14.33
CA GLU A 79 -14.93 4.74 14.32
C GLU A 79 -15.16 3.23 14.37
N VAL A 80 -14.34 2.45 13.65
CA VAL A 80 -14.44 0.97 13.66
C VAL A 80 -13.92 0.35 14.97
N LEU A 81 -12.98 1.00 15.66
CA LEU A 81 -12.40 0.51 16.91
C LEU A 81 -13.19 0.89 18.19
N SER A 82 -14.19 1.77 18.07
CA SER A 82 -14.99 2.28 19.19
C SER A 82 -16.16 1.36 19.52
#